data_AF-A0A6P2DAQ1-F1
#
_entry.id   AF-A0A6P2DAQ1-F1
#
_cell.length_a   1.000
_cell.length_b   1.000
_cell.length_c   1.000
_cell.angle_alpha   90.00
_cell.angle_beta   90.00
_cell.angle_gamma   90.00
#
_symmetry.space_group_name_H-M   'P 1'
#
loop_
_entity.id
_entity.type
_entity.pdbx_description
1 polymer ?
#
loop_
_entity_poly.entity_id
_entity_poly.type
_entity_poly.pdbx_seq_one_letter_code
_entity_poly.pdbx_strand_id
1 'polypeptide(L)' 'MGNPFRPVTFDSSWLTSTVSALAAGIYTESAFDRLPILADALQDAGCDNEDILTHFRSDGPHVKGCWALDLVLGKA' A
#
# COMPACT_ATOMS: atom_id res chain seq x y z
N MET A 1 18.43 -1.45 11.70
CA MET A 1 17.78 -2.66 12.25
C MET A 1 16.54 -2.21 13.00
N GLY A 2 15.43 -2.08 12.27
CA GLY A 2 14.12 -1.64 12.80
C GLY A 2 13.23 -2.85 13.09
N ASN A 3 12.37 -2.70 14.09
CA ASN A 3 11.57 -3.75 14.72
C ASN A 3 10.76 -4.60 13.70
N PRO A 4 10.87 -5.95 13.68
CA PRO A 4 10.33 -6.79 12.61
C PRO A 4 8.82 -7.12 12.69
N PHE A 5 8.12 -6.71 13.75
CA PHE A 5 6.69 -7.03 13.93
C PHE A 5 5.94 -5.92 14.67
N ARG A 6 5.93 -4.70 14.13
CA ARG A 6 4.82 -3.81 14.48
C ARG A 6 3.59 -4.36 13.74
N PRO A 7 2.51 -4.75 14.42
CA PRO A 7 1.23 -4.90 13.73
C PRO A 7 0.91 -3.51 13.20
N VAL A 8 1.15 -3.31 11.90
CA VAL A 8 0.67 -2.15 11.19
C VAL A 8 -0.84 -2.30 11.21
N THR A 9 -1.50 -1.63 12.16
CA THR A 9 -2.96 -1.54 12.22
C THR A 9 -3.39 -0.80 10.98
N PHE A 10 -3.82 -1.57 9.98
CA PHE A 10 -4.35 -1.05 8.74
C PHE A 10 -5.85 -0.82 8.95
N ASP A 11 -6.27 0.45 8.97
CA ASP A 11 -7.66 0.81 9.19
C ASP A 11 -8.47 0.54 7.92
N SER A 12 -9.55 -0.24 8.02
CA SER A 12 -10.42 -0.55 6.88
C SER A 12 -11.11 0.69 6.31
N SER A 13 -11.21 1.79 7.06
CA SER A 13 -11.72 3.07 6.55
C SER A 13 -10.86 3.64 5.42
N TRP A 14 -9.58 3.28 5.33
CA TRP A 14 -8.70 3.68 4.24
C TRP A 14 -8.98 2.92 2.93
N LEU A 15 -9.69 1.78 2.97
CA LEU A 15 -10.07 0.97 1.81
C LEU A 15 -11.28 1.53 1.08
N THR A 16 -11.12 2.74 0.56
CA THR A 16 -12.12 3.30 -0.35
C THR A 16 -12.19 2.48 -1.64
N SER A 17 -13.28 2.66 -2.40
CA SER A 17 -13.43 2.03 -3.72
C SER A 17 -12.24 2.36 -4.65
N THR A 18 -11.74 3.61 -4.58
CA THR A 18 -10.58 4.07 -5.36
C THR A 18 -9.30 3.34 -4.96
N VAL A 19 -8.99 3.26 -3.66
CA VAL A 19 -7.80 2.57 -3.14
C VAL A 19 -7.83 1.10 -3.55
N SER A 20 -8.99 0.45 -3.39
CA SER A 20 -9.18 -0.96 -3.72
C SER A 20 -9.00 -1.24 -5.22
N ALA A 21 -9.56 -0.38 -6.08
CA ALA A 21 -9.43 -0.51 -7.53
C ALA A 21 -7.98 -0.30 -8.00
N LEU A 22 -7.28 0.70 -7.45
CA LEU A 22 -5.88 0.97 -7.76
C LEU A 22 -4.99 -0.20 -7.33
N ALA A 23 -5.13 -0.68 -6.10
CA ALA A 23 -4.33 -1.80 -5.59
C ALA A 23 -4.53 -3.07 -6.42
N ALA A 24 -5.78 -3.39 -6.80
CA ALA A 24 -6.10 -4.55 -7.63
C ALA A 24 -5.50 -4.44 -9.05
N GLY A 25 -5.57 -3.27 -9.67
CA GLY A 25 -4.98 -3.00 -10.99
C GLY A 25 -3.46 -3.13 -10.97
N ILE A 26 -2.81 -2.47 -10.01
CA ILE A 26 -1.35 -2.54 -9.80
C ILE A 26 -0.89 -3.99 -9.63
N TYR A 27 -1.58 -4.75 -8.77
CA TYR A 27 -1.24 -6.15 -8.51
C TYR A 27 -1.40 -7.04 -9.75
N THR A 28 -2.48 -6.85 -10.51
CA THR A 28 -2.80 -7.68 -11.68
C THR A 28 -1.84 -7.41 -12.83
N GLU A 29 -1.62 -6.12 -13.14
CA GLU A 29 -0.75 -5.67 -14.22
C GLU A 29 0.74 -5.70 -13.83
N SER A 30 1.07 -5.85 -12.55
CA SER A 30 2.43 -5.66 -12.01
C SER A 30 2.98 -4.25 -12.31
N ALA A 31 2.08 -3.26 -12.40
CA ALA A 31 2.38 -1.87 -12.72
C ALA A 31 2.84 -1.11 -11.46
N PHE A 32 3.96 -1.55 -10.89
CA PHE A 32 4.48 -1.02 -9.62
C PHE A 32 4.95 0.44 -9.72
N ASP A 33 5.17 0.94 -10.94
CA ASP A 33 5.39 2.35 -11.23
C ASP A 33 4.22 3.24 -10.77
N ARG A 34 3.02 2.68 -10.60
CA ARG A 34 1.82 3.40 -10.14
C ARG A 34 1.65 3.40 -8.61
N LEU A 35 2.56 2.80 -7.85
CA LEU A 35 2.49 2.77 -6.38
C LEU A 35 2.47 4.16 -5.72
N PRO A 36 3.19 5.19 -6.20
CA PRO A 36 3.05 6.54 -5.67
C PRO A 36 1.61 7.08 -5.74
N ILE A 37 0.87 6.71 -6.80
CA ILE A 37 -0.55 7.10 -6.96
C ILE A 37 -1.43 6.38 -5.91
N LEU A 38 -1.13 5.12 -5.60
CA LEU A 38 -1.79 4.39 -4.53
C LEU A 38 -1.50 5.03 -3.16
N ALA A 39 -0.28 5.50 -2.93
CA ALA A 39 0.10 6.22 -1.70
C ALA A 39 -0.74 7.49 -1.52
N ASP A 40 -0.88 8.28 -2.58
CA ASP A 40 -1.67 9.51 -2.55
C ASP A 40 -3.16 9.22 -2.30
N ALA A 41 -3.72 8.20 -2.96
CA ALA A 41 -5.10 7.78 -2.74
C ALA A 41 -5.34 7.28 -1.29
N LEU A 42 -4.36 6.62 -0.68
CA LEU A 42 -4.43 6.23 0.73
C LEU A 42 -4.38 7.44 1.65
N GLN A 43 -3.48 8.39 1.38
CA GLN A 43 -3.38 9.62 2.16
C GLN A 43 -4.68 10.45 2.10
N ASP A 44 -5.29 10.57 0.91
CA ASP A 44 -6.60 11.21 0.72
C ASP A 44 -7.73 10.48 1.47
N ALA A 45 -7.63 9.15 1.60
CA ALA A 45 -8.55 8.34 2.40
C ALA A 45 -8.32 8.47 3.92
N GLY A 46 -7.36 9.29 4.36
CA GLY A 46 -7.04 9.52 5.77
C GLY A 46 -5.99 8.55 6.33
N CYS A 47 -5.26 7.83 5.50
CA CYS A 47 -4.12 7.03 5.95
C CYS A 47 -3.00 7.95 6.45
N ASP A 48 -2.67 7.83 7.72
CA ASP A 48 -1.60 8.55 8.41
C ASP A 48 -0.36 7.68 8.66
N ASN A 49 -0.37 6.44 8.17
CA ASN A 49 0.73 5.51 8.35
C ASN A 49 1.91 5.85 7.43
N GLU A 50 2.88 6.61 7.96
CA GLU A 50 4.06 7.04 7.21
C GLU A 50 4.87 5.86 6.65
N ASP A 51 4.96 4.72 7.35
CA ASP A 51 5.70 3.55 6.86
C ASP A 51 5.10 3.01 5.54
N ILE A 52 3.76 2.93 5.45
CA ILE A 52 3.05 2.51 4.22
C ILE A 52 3.24 3.55 3.11
N LEU A 53 3.00 4.83 3.42
CA LEU A 53 3.05 5.92 2.44
C LEU A 53 4.46 6.08 1.86
N THR A 54 5.49 6.08 2.72
CA THR A 54 6.89 6.17 2.29
C THR A 54 7.31 4.93 1.51
N HIS A 55 6.84 3.74 1.88
CA HIS A 55 7.17 2.52 1.12
C HIS A 55 6.65 2.59 -0.32
N PHE A 56 5.40 3.00 -0.54
CA PHE A 56 4.83 3.14 -1.89
C PHE A 56 5.46 4.26 -2.72
N ARG A 57 5.98 5.30 -2.06
CA ARG A 57 6.72 6.40 -2.71
C ARG A 57 8.20 6.09 -2.93
N SER A 58 8.72 5.03 -2.31
CA SER A 58 10.11 4.64 -2.48
C SER A 58 10.33 3.92 -3.81
N ASP A 59 11.45 4.25 -4.46
CA ASP A 59 11.94 3.61 -5.70
C ASP A 59 12.54 2.20 -5.43
N GLY A 60 12.23 1.60 -4.27
CA GLY A 60 12.69 0.26 -3.91
C GLY A 60 12.11 -0.80 -4.86
N PRO A 61 12.75 -1.97 -4.97
CA PRO A 61 12.23 -3.04 -5.81
C PRO A 61 10.87 -3.52 -5.29
N HIS A 62 9.83 -3.29 -6.08
CA HIS A 62 8.48 -3.77 -5.83
C HIS A 62 8.20 -5.04 -6.64
N VAL A 63 7.67 -6.06 -5.98
CA VAL A 63 7.31 -7.36 -6.58
C VAL A 63 5.95 -7.81 -6.06
N LYS A 64 5.37 -8.84 -6.69
CA LYS A 64 4.21 -9.54 -6.11
C LYS A 64 4.63 -10.17 -4.78
N GLY A 65 3.88 -9.92 -3.72
CA GLY A 65 4.32 -10.21 -2.33
C GLY A 65 4.90 -9.00 -1.60
N CYS A 66 4.80 -7.78 -2.17
CA CYS A 66 5.07 -6.55 -1.46
C CYS A 66 4.15 -6.44 -0.24
N TRP A 67 4.74 -6.42 0.96
CA TRP A 67 4.02 -6.44 2.23
C TRP A 67 2.95 -5.33 2.32
N ALA A 68 3.27 -4.12 1.86
CA ALA A 68 2.34 -2.99 1.93
C ALA A 68 1.15 -3.16 0.97
N LEU A 69 1.40 -3.70 -0.22
CA LEU A 69 0.35 -3.98 -1.19
C LEU A 69 -0.54 -5.15 -0.74
N ASP A 70 0.04 -6.18 -0.12
CA ASP A 70 -0.72 -7.30 0.43
C ASP A 70 -1.59 -6.90 1.63
N LEU A 71 -1.14 -5.95 2.46
CA LEU A 71 -1.97 -5.35 3.51
C LEU A 71 -3.19 -4.64 2.92
N VAL A 72 -3.00 -3.83 1.88
CA VAL A 72 -4.11 -3.13 1.20
C VAL A 72 -5.08 -4.12 0.54
N LEU A 73 -4.57 -5.25 0.04
CA LEU A 73 -5.39 -6.30 -0.58
C LEU A 73 -6.00 -7.30 0.41
N GLY A 74 -5.72 -7.18 1.71
CA GLY A 74 -6.18 -8.13 2.74
C GLY A 74 -5.65 -9.56 2.55
N LYS A 75 -4.43 -9.69 2.03
CA LYS A 75 -3.78 -10.99 1.74
C LYS A 75 -2.80 -11.45 2.83
N ALA A 76 -2.66 -10.67 3.91
CA ALA A 76 -1.79 -10.94 5.05
C ALA A 76 -2.54 -11.62 6.20
#